data_AF-A0A484BME9-F1
#
_entry.id   AF-A0A484BME9-F1
#
_cell.length_a   1.000
_cell.length_b   1.000
_cell.length_c   1.000
_cell.angle_alpha   90.00
_cell.angle_beta   90.00
_cell.angle_gamma   90.00
#
_symmetry.space_group_name_H-M   'P 1'
#
loop_
_entity.id
_entity.type
_entity.pdbx_description
1 polymer ?
#
loop_
_entity_poly.entity_id
_entity_poly.type
_entity_poly.pdbx_seq_one_letter_code
_entity_poly.pdbx_strand_id
1 'polypeptide(L)'
;MAQILNSLMNRRDCLGNNGCRNSALNLSLSRIRAEVEAAHDYNIIVRQNRMRQLYERDMELVRLEMNQLRTTQVVNKNRFRSTPLGMVPVAVRYINQIPG
;
A
#
# COMPACT_ATOMS: atom_id res chain seq x y z
N MET A 1 31.91 7.45 15.59
CA MET A 1 31.50 6.23 14.87
C MET A 1 31.29 6.43 13.37
N ALA A 2 30.51 7.42 12.91
CA ALA A 2 30.16 7.60 11.49
C ALA A 2 31.36 7.88 10.54
N GLN A 3 32.39 8.59 11.01
CA GLN A 3 33.56 8.94 10.20
C GLN A 3 34.43 7.73 9.83
N ILE A 4 34.49 6.71 10.71
CA ILE A 4 35.24 5.47 10.46
C ILE A 4 34.54 4.64 9.38
N LEU A 5 33.21 4.57 9.45
CA LEU A 5 32.38 3.92 8.44
C LEU A 5 32.53 4.59 7.06
N ASN A 6 32.51 5.92 6.99
CA ASN A 6 32.73 6.64 5.73
C ASN A 6 34.16 6.48 5.20
N SER A 7 35.17 6.40 6.07
CA SER A 7 36.56 6.13 5.67
C SER A 7 36.73 4.71 5.10
N LEU A 8 36.06 3.71 5.69
CA LEU A 8 36.06 2.33 5.22
C LEU A 8 35.28 2.14 3.91
N MET A 9 34.18 2.88 3.70
CA MET A 9 33.45 2.86 2.43
C MET A 9 34.23 3.57 1.31
N ASN A 10 34.82 4.74 1.58
CA ASN A 10 35.64 5.46 0.60
C ASN A 10 36.90 4.68 0.19
N ARG A 11 37.46 3.84 1.06
CA ARG A 11 38.57 2.93 0.73
C ARG A 11 38.18 1.81 -0.22
N ARG A 12 36.91 1.40 -0.21
CA ARG A 12 36.37 0.40 -1.12
C ARG A 12 36.24 0.95 -2.55
N ASP A 13 36.08 2.26 -2.68
CA ASP A 13 35.91 2.95 -3.97
C ASP A 13 37.23 3.37 -4.65
N CYS A 14 38.37 3.38 -3.95
CA CYS A 14 39.66 3.82 -4.52
C CYS A 14 40.53 2.73 -5.18
N LEU A 15 39.95 1.58 -5.57
CA LEU A 15 40.61 0.62 -6.48
C LEU A 15 39.83 0.40 -7.80
N GLY A 16 38.98 1.35 -8.20
CA GLY A 16 38.01 1.14 -9.28
C GLY A 16 38.28 1.80 -10.63
N ASN A 17 39.34 2.60 -10.83
CA ASN A 17 39.47 3.37 -12.09
C ASN A 17 40.69 3.08 -12.96
N ASN A 18 41.69 2.33 -12.48
CA ASN A 18 42.88 1.97 -13.28
C ASN A 18 43.12 0.46 -13.42
N GLY A 19 42.23 -0.38 -12.87
CA GLY A 19 42.27 -1.83 -13.06
C GLY A 19 41.67 -2.20 -14.41
N CYS A 20 42.50 -2.70 -15.32
CA CYS A 20 42.14 -3.16 -16.66
C CYS A 20 40.70 -3.70 -16.73
N ARG A 21 39.82 -3.01 -17.46
CA ARG A 21 38.42 -3.40 -17.71
C ARG A 21 38.29 -4.82 -18.32
N ASN A 22 39.41 -5.39 -18.77
CA ASN A 22 39.51 -6.71 -19.41
C ASN A 22 40.12 -7.79 -18.50
N SER A 23 40.09 -7.64 -17.17
CA SER A 23 40.47 -8.77 -16.30
C SER A 23 39.40 -9.86 -16.37
N ALA A 24 39.82 -11.13 -16.48
CA ALA A 24 38.89 -12.28 -16.52
C ALA A 24 37.97 -12.32 -15.28
N LEU A 25 38.46 -11.83 -14.14
CA LEU A 25 37.68 -11.66 -12.92
C LEU A 25 36.60 -10.58 -13.09
N ASN A 26 36.92 -9.40 -13.64
CA ASN A 26 35.93 -8.34 -13.88
C ASN A 26 34.84 -8.78 -14.87
N LEU A 27 35.20 -9.53 -15.91
CA LEU A 27 34.24 -10.10 -16.86
C LEU A 27 33.31 -11.14 -16.22
N SER A 28 33.82 -11.93 -15.27
CA SER A 28 33.03 -12.92 -14.54
C SER A 28 32.11 -12.24 -13.52
N LEU A 29 32.64 -11.27 -12.76
CA LEU A 29 31.87 -10.52 -11.77
C LEU A 29 30.82 -9.60 -12.40
N SER A 30 31.07 -9.03 -13.58
CA SER A 30 30.11 -8.17 -14.28
C SER A 30 28.85 -8.92 -14.72
N ARG A 31 28.99 -10.19 -15.15
CA ARG A 31 27.85 -11.06 -15.48
C ARG A 31 27.00 -11.35 -14.25
N ILE A 32 27.64 -11.75 -13.15
CA ILE A 32 26.94 -11.99 -11.88
C ILE A 32 26.21 -10.73 -11.42
N ARG A 33 26.84 -9.56 -11.54
CA ARG A 33 26.21 -8.29 -11.20
C ARG A 33 24.97 -8.02 -12.05
N ALA A 34 25.04 -8.22 -13.36
CA ALA A 34 23.91 -8.03 -14.26
C ALA A 34 22.76 -9.00 -13.94
N GLU A 35 23.06 -10.25 -13.61
CA GLU A 35 22.05 -11.24 -13.20
C GLU A 35 21.37 -10.86 -11.87
N VAL A 36 22.14 -10.37 -10.90
CA VAL A 36 21.60 -9.90 -9.61
C VAL A 36 20.74 -8.66 -9.80
N GLU A 37 21.17 -7.70 -10.62
CA GLU A 37 20.38 -6.50 -10.95
C GLU A 37 19.07 -6.88 -11.64
N ALA A 38 19.11 -7.78 -12.64
CA ALA A 38 17.91 -8.28 -13.31
C ALA A 38 16.95 -9.03 -12.36
N ALA A 39 17.49 -9.86 -11.46
CA ALA A 39 16.70 -10.56 -10.45
C ALA A 39 16.05 -9.59 -9.44
N HIS A 40 16.73 -8.49 -9.12
CA HIS A 40 16.19 -7.43 -8.26
C HIS A 40 15.03 -6.70 -8.93
N ASP A 41 15.22 -6.27 -10.19
CA ASP A 41 14.19 -5.60 -10.98
C ASP A 41 12.95 -6.49 -11.16
N TYR A 42 13.16 -7.78 -11.45
CA TYR A 42 12.08 -8.75 -11.53
C TYR A 42 11.31 -8.87 -10.20
N ASN A 43 12.01 -8.92 -9.07
CA ASN A 43 11.38 -8.96 -7.75
C ASN A 43 10.53 -7.70 -7.46
N ILE A 44 11.00 -6.52 -7.87
CA ILE A 44 10.23 -5.28 -7.74
C ILE A 44 8.92 -5.38 -8.52
N ILE A 45 8.97 -5.84 -9.77
CA ILE A 45 7.78 -6.01 -10.63
C ILE A 45 6.80 -7.01 -10.01
N VAL A 46 7.27 -8.17 -9.56
CA VAL A 46 6.44 -9.19 -8.90
C VAL A 46 5.77 -8.62 -7.65
N ARG A 47 6.51 -7.88 -6.83
CA ARG A 47 5.98 -7.23 -5.63
C ARG A 47 4.90 -6.21 -5.97
N GLN A 48 5.13 -5.35 -6.97
CA GLN A 48 4.15 -4.36 -7.41
C GLN A 48 2.87 -5.01 -7.93
N ASN A 49 2.99 -6.07 -8.73
CA ASN A 49 1.84 -6.84 -9.23
C ASN A 49 1.05 -7.48 -8.09
N ARG A 50 1.74 -8.06 -7.10
CA ARG A 50 1.09 -8.62 -5.91
C ARG A 50 0.34 -7.57 -5.11
N MET A 51 0.93 -6.39 -4.90
CA MET A 51 0.24 -5.29 -4.21
C MET A 51 -0.98 -4.83 -4.98
N ARG A 52 -0.89 -4.68 -6.30
CA ARG A 52 -2.04 -4.33 -7.16
C ARG A 52 -3.20 -5.32 -6.97
N GLN A 53 -2.92 -6.62 -7.05
CA GLN A 53 -3.95 -7.65 -6.87
C GLN A 53 -4.62 -7.61 -5.49
N LEU A 54 -3.87 -7.28 -4.43
CA LEU A 54 -4.43 -7.11 -3.10
C LEU A 54 -5.40 -5.93 -3.05
N TYR A 55 -4.98 -4.77 -3.57
CA TYR A 55 -5.85 -3.59 -3.61
C TYR A 55 -7.10 -3.78 -4.49
N GLU A 56 -6.98 -4.49 -5.61
CA GLU A 56 -8.13 -4.82 -6.47
C GLU A 56 -9.16 -5.67 -5.73
N ARG A 57 -8.72 -6.68 -4.97
CA ARG A 57 -9.62 -7.49 -4.12
C ARG A 57 -10.26 -6.67 -3.01
N ASP A 58 -9.49 -5.85 -2.32
CA ASP A 58 -10.00 -4.99 -1.25
C ASP A 58 -11.06 -4.01 -1.77
N MET A 59 -10.82 -3.41 -2.93
CA MET A 59 -11.78 -2.52 -3.61
C MET A 59 -13.06 -3.25 -3.99
N GLU A 60 -12.97 -4.50 -4.45
CA GLU A 60 -14.13 -5.32 -4.77
C GLU A 60 -14.96 -5.65 -3.52
N LEU A 61 -14.31 -6.00 -2.41
CA LEU A 61 -14.97 -6.23 -1.12
C LEU A 61 -15.70 -4.97 -0.63
N VAL A 62 -15.02 -3.82 -0.62
CA VAL A 62 -15.63 -2.55 -0.21
C VAL A 62 -16.82 -2.18 -1.10
N ARG A 63 -16.71 -2.41 -2.41
CA ARG A 63 -17.82 -2.19 -3.35
C ARG A 63 -19.02 -3.08 -3.02
N LEU A 64 -18.80 -4.35 -2.68
CA LEU A 64 -19.86 -5.28 -2.29
C LEU A 64 -20.52 -4.86 -0.98
N GLU A 65 -19.76 -4.50 0.04
CA GLU A 65 -20.27 -4.00 1.32
C GLU A 65 -21.11 -2.73 1.14
N MET A 66 -20.62 -1.76 0.34
CA MET A 66 -21.36 -0.55 0.03
C MET A 66 -22.68 -0.82 -0.70
N ASN A 67 -22.69 -1.78 -1.62
CA ASN A 67 -23.92 -2.17 -2.32
C ASN A 67 -24.94 -2.80 -1.35
N GLN A 68 -24.50 -3.63 -0.41
CA GLN A 68 -25.36 -4.19 0.63
C GLN A 68 -25.93 -3.10 1.56
N LEU A 69 -25.10 -2.14 1.97
CA LEU A 69 -25.53 -1.00 2.78
C LEU A 69 -26.53 -0.09 2.03
N ARG A 70 -26.34 0.11 0.72
CA ARG A 70 -27.31 0.88 -0.09
C ARG A 70 -28.67 0.19 -0.15
N THR A 71 -28.71 -1.13 -0.34
CA THR A 71 -29.97 -1.86 -0.32
C THR A 71 -30.69 -1.78 1.04
N THR A 72 -29.95 -1.79 2.15
CA THR A 72 -30.57 -1.64 3.49
C THR A 72 -31.01 -0.20 3.77
N GLN A 73 -30.30 0.81 3.26
CA GLN A 73 -30.68 2.22 3.39
C GLN A 73 -31.94 2.58 2.57
N VAL A 74 -32.13 2.00 1.39
CA VAL A 74 -33.32 2.26 0.56
C VAL A 74 -34.61 1.68 1.19
N VAL A 75 -34.49 0.60 1.99
CA VAL A 75 -35.63 -0.01 2.70
C VAL A 75 -35.90 0.67 4.05
N ASN A 76 -34.92 1.35 4.63
CA ASN A 76 -35.04 1.96 5.96
C ASN A 76 -35.38 3.45 5.88
N LYS A 77 -36.67 3.79 5.71
CA LYS A 77 -37.21 5.18 5.81
C LYS A 77 -37.13 5.77 7.24
N ASN A 78 -36.35 5.18 8.13
CA ASN A 78 -36.15 5.74 9.46
C ASN A 78 -35.14 6.88 9.36
N ARG A 79 -35.58 8.10 9.63
CA ARG A 79 -34.71 9.28 9.72
C ARG A 79 -33.85 9.08 10.97
N PHE A 80 -32.52 9.01 10.84
CA PHE A 80 -31.61 8.92 11.99
C PHE A 80 -30.88 10.27 12.19
N ARG A 81 -30.55 10.62 13.43
CA ARG A 81 -29.75 11.82 13.75
C ARG A 81 -28.45 11.38 14.43
N SER A 82 -27.34 11.97 14.01
CA SER A 82 -26.04 11.80 14.68
C SER A 82 -26.02 12.55 16.00
N THR A 83 -25.69 11.88 17.08
CA THR A 83 -25.44 12.48 18.40
C THR A 83 -24.01 12.18 18.85
N PRO A 84 -23.44 12.92 19.84
CA PRO A 84 -22.10 12.65 20.36
C PRO A 84 -21.91 11.25 20.96
N LEU A 85 -23.01 10.55 21.28
CA LEU A 85 -23.02 9.19 21.82
C LEU A 85 -23.31 8.11 20.75
N GLY A 86 -23.49 8.49 19.48
CA GLY A 86 -23.79 7.57 18.38
C GLY A 86 -25.01 7.97 17.53
N MET A 87 -25.44 7.09 16.62
CA MET A 87 -26.62 7.31 15.79
C MET A 87 -27.90 6.89 16.50
N VAL A 88 -28.89 7.78 16.57
CA VAL A 88 -30.18 7.52 17.24
C VAL A 88 -31.33 7.67 16.23
N PRO A 89 -32.33 6.77 16.22
CA PRO A 89 -33.52 6.93 15.38
C PRO A 89 -34.30 8.19 15.77
N VAL A 90 -34.67 9.01 14.79
CA VAL A 90 -35.58 10.13 14.98
C VAL A 90 -36.98 9.55 15.11
N ALA A 91 -37.44 9.36 16.34
CA ALA A 91 -38.84 9.11 16.60
C ALA A 91 -39.65 10.31 16.08
N VAL A 92 -40.48 10.11 15.05
CA VAL A 92 -41.49 11.09 14.63
C VAL A 92 -42.55 11.11 15.74
N ARG A 93 -42.32 11.97 16.73
CA ARG A 93 -43.27 12.28 17.79
C ARG A 93 -44.47 12.99 17.15
N TYR A 94 -45.55 12.28 16.87
CA TYR A 94 -46.90 12.86 16.89
C TYR A 94 -47.24 13.22 18.34
N ILE A 95 -46.54 14.20 18.90
CA ILE A 95 -46.89 14.79 20.19
C ILE A 95 -47.67 16.04 19.84
N ASN A 96 -48.96 16.01 20.18
CA ASN A 96 -49.99 17.05 20.05
C ASN A 96 -51.08 16.79 18.99
N GLN A 97 -51.74 15.63 19.04
CA GLN A 97 -53.17 15.56 18.71
C GLN A 97 -53.88 14.71 19.77
N ILE A 98 -54.18 15.33 20.91
CA ILE A 98 -55.22 14.86 21.81
C ILE A 98 -56.53 15.37 21.20
N PRO A 99 -57.53 14.52 20.89
CA PRO A 99 -58.82 14.99 20.42
C PRO A 99 -59.58 15.61 21.61
N GLY A 100 -60.00 16.86 21.44
CA GLY A 100 -61.00 17.57 22.25
C GLY A 100 -61.95 18.28 21.32
#